data_AF-A0A7C6C946-F1
#
_entry.id   AF-A0A7C6C946-F1
#
_cell.length_a   1.000
_cell.length_b   1.000
_cell.length_c   1.000
_cell.angle_alpha   90.00
_cell.angle_beta   90.00
_cell.angle_gamma   90.00
#
_symmetry.space_group_name_H-M   'P 1'
#
loop_
_entity.id
_entity.type
_entity.pdbx_description
1 polymer ?
#
loop_
_entity_poly.entity_id
_entity_poly.type
_entity_poly.pdbx_seq_one_letter_code
_entity_poly.pdbx_strand_id
1 'polypeptide(L)'
;MIQSMDTKYAYAVGRIRAIEQRMLSRAALERMIEADSAEDAFRILREANYGFSAGESTALSYEQVLNEELVKVYNLLMEIAPDPKAFDLFFIKNDYHNFKVFLKAELSNQEMAEQYLAEPSLFNPDQVAAMFRERDFSNLPQSMQAAIDACFDAFSKTADPQLIDIILDQALHSDMLALAKQLKNSFVSQIVSSTLDLVNLKIVLRTKLINQDWEFLERFLIPGGSFGSKFYQGLLELEFDQFPPAYEETPYHQLLADSMRKFKASNSLAGFEMLCDNYLMDLLKKTKFAIFGIEPLVTYLLAKELEVKNVRIIMVGKINQLAQDVIRERLRETYV
;
A
#
# COMPACT_ATOMS: atom_id res chain seq x y z
N MET A 1 -10.29 1.21 -38.76
CA MET A 1 -9.93 2.41 -37.99
C MET A 1 -9.16 1.91 -36.77
N ILE A 2 -7.82 2.00 -36.78
CA ILE A 2 -6.99 1.58 -35.65
C ILE A 2 -7.12 2.71 -34.62
N GLN A 3 -8.03 2.57 -33.65
CA GLN A 3 -7.93 3.39 -32.43
C GLN A 3 -6.56 3.08 -31.82
N SER A 4 -5.66 4.07 -31.77
CA SER A 4 -4.42 3.91 -31.01
C SER A 4 -4.78 3.52 -29.57
N MET A 5 -4.01 2.62 -28.94
CA MET A 5 -4.29 2.15 -27.57
C MET A 5 -4.52 3.33 -26.59
N ASP A 6 -3.89 4.47 -26.85
CA ASP A 6 -3.95 5.71 -26.10
C ASP A 6 -5.33 6.40 -26.11
N THR A 7 -6.08 6.33 -27.22
CA THR A 7 -7.41 6.96 -27.32
C THR A 7 -8.51 6.20 -26.57
N LYS A 8 -8.30 4.90 -26.29
CA LYS A 8 -9.28 4.09 -25.52
C LYS A 8 -9.47 4.63 -24.10
N TYR A 9 -8.43 5.20 -23.53
CA TYR A 9 -8.45 5.75 -22.18
C TYR A 9 -8.98 7.20 -22.10
N ALA A 10 -9.22 7.88 -23.23
CA ALA A 10 -9.56 9.31 -23.23
C ALA A 10 -10.81 9.65 -22.39
N TYR A 11 -11.87 8.83 -22.49
CA TYR A 11 -13.08 9.00 -21.66
C TYR A 11 -12.76 8.80 -20.17
N ALA A 12 -12.06 7.73 -19.84
CA ALA A 12 -11.70 7.38 -18.48
C ALA A 12 -10.82 8.46 -17.84
N VAL A 13 -9.80 8.93 -18.57
CA VAL A 13 -8.94 10.03 -18.14
C VAL A 13 -9.76 11.29 -17.91
N GLY A 14 -10.65 11.68 -18.84
CA GLY A 14 -11.51 12.84 -18.66
C GLY A 14 -12.39 12.76 -17.41
N ARG A 15 -12.96 11.57 -17.12
CA ARG A 15 -13.71 11.29 -15.90
C ARG A 15 -12.84 11.42 -14.64
N ILE A 16 -11.65 10.83 -14.62
CA ILE A 16 -10.72 10.94 -13.50
C ILE A 16 -10.30 12.40 -13.26
N ARG A 17 -9.99 13.18 -14.31
CA ARG A 17 -9.62 14.60 -14.18
C ARG A 17 -10.73 15.48 -13.62
N ALA A 18 -11.98 15.15 -13.88
CA ALA A 18 -13.11 15.86 -13.26
C ALA A 18 -13.24 15.53 -11.77
N ILE A 19 -12.93 14.29 -11.37
CA ILE A 19 -13.07 13.79 -10.00
C ILE A 19 -11.88 14.17 -9.13
N GLU A 20 -10.65 14.21 -9.67
CA GLU A 20 -9.43 14.54 -8.93
C GLU A 20 -9.50 15.95 -8.29
N GLN A 21 -10.29 16.87 -8.86
CA GLN A 21 -10.53 18.21 -8.29
C GLN A 21 -11.21 18.18 -6.92
N ARG A 22 -11.80 17.04 -6.54
CA ARG A 22 -12.46 16.82 -5.25
C ARG A 22 -11.58 16.08 -4.24
N MET A 23 -10.33 15.78 -4.59
CA MET A 23 -9.36 15.20 -3.67
C MET A 23 -9.04 16.17 -2.54
N LEU A 24 -8.68 15.63 -1.37
CA LEU A 24 -8.32 16.40 -0.20
C LEU A 24 -6.99 17.12 -0.45
N SER A 25 -7.05 18.45 -0.45
CA SER A 25 -5.87 19.29 -0.50
C SER A 25 -5.12 19.29 0.82
N ARG A 26 -3.86 19.71 0.77
CA ARG A 26 -3.05 19.96 1.98
C ARG A 26 -3.76 20.91 2.96
N ALA A 27 -4.45 21.93 2.44
CA ALA A 27 -5.23 22.85 3.26
C ALA A 27 -6.43 22.18 3.95
N ALA A 28 -7.09 21.22 3.29
CA ALA A 28 -8.17 20.47 3.92
C ALA A 28 -7.65 19.57 5.05
N LEU A 29 -6.54 18.86 4.82
CA LEU A 29 -5.88 18.05 5.86
C LEU A 29 -5.42 18.91 7.04
N GLU A 30 -4.88 20.10 6.77
CA GLU A 30 -4.46 21.04 7.82
C GLU A 30 -5.65 21.51 8.67
N ARG A 31 -6.79 21.88 8.04
CA ARG A 31 -8.03 22.18 8.79
C ARG A 31 -8.47 21.02 9.68
N MET A 32 -8.34 19.78 9.22
CA MET A 32 -8.66 18.60 10.04
C MET A 32 -7.70 18.45 11.22
N ILE A 33 -6.41 18.77 11.06
CA ILE A 33 -5.42 18.79 12.14
C ILE A 33 -5.69 19.92 13.12
N GLU A 34 -6.16 21.08 12.67
CA GLU A 34 -6.42 22.23 13.53
C GLU A 34 -7.76 22.12 14.28
N ALA A 35 -8.67 21.24 13.83
CA ALA A 35 -9.97 21.03 14.44
C ALA A 35 -9.89 20.66 15.93
N ASP A 36 -10.80 21.20 16.75
CA ASP A 36 -10.75 21.04 18.22
C ASP A 36 -11.01 19.60 18.68
N SER A 37 -11.79 18.82 17.91
CA SER A 37 -12.15 17.45 18.24
C SER A 37 -12.09 16.51 17.03
N ALA A 38 -12.09 15.20 17.30
CA ALA A 38 -12.20 14.19 16.25
C ALA A 38 -13.53 14.31 15.47
N GLU A 39 -14.61 14.74 16.12
CA GLU A 39 -15.90 14.97 15.46
C GLU A 39 -15.84 16.17 14.52
N ASP A 40 -15.15 17.25 14.90
CA ASP A 40 -14.98 18.41 14.02
C ASP A 40 -14.08 18.08 12.81
N ALA A 41 -13.01 17.30 13.03
CA ALA A 41 -12.18 16.77 11.94
C ALA A 41 -13.00 15.87 11.00
N PHE A 42 -13.86 15.02 11.56
CA PHE A 42 -14.74 14.14 10.79
C PHE A 42 -15.79 14.93 9.98
N ARG A 43 -16.33 16.04 10.50
CA ARG A 43 -17.23 16.92 9.74
C ARG A 43 -16.55 17.50 8.50
N ILE A 44 -15.29 17.94 8.62
CA ILE A 44 -14.50 18.42 7.46
C ILE A 44 -14.32 17.30 6.43
N LEU A 45 -14.10 16.06 6.88
CA LEU A 45 -14.03 14.90 5.99
C LEU A 45 -15.35 14.66 5.24
N ARG A 46 -16.50 14.80 5.92
CA ARG A 46 -17.84 14.71 5.31
C ARG A 46 -18.08 15.81 4.27
N GLU A 47 -17.63 17.04 4.53
CA GLU A 47 -17.67 18.14 3.55
C GLU A 47 -16.87 17.81 2.27
N ALA A 48 -15.82 17.01 2.38
CA ALA A 48 -15.03 16.51 1.25
C ALA A 48 -15.65 15.29 0.53
N ASN A 49 -16.94 15.01 0.78
CA ASN A 49 -17.74 13.94 0.17
C ASN A 49 -17.46 12.50 0.62
N TYR A 50 -16.79 12.33 1.76
CA TYR A 50 -16.65 11.01 2.38
C TYR A 50 -17.93 10.60 3.12
N GLY A 51 -18.19 9.28 3.17
CA GLY A 51 -19.17 8.69 4.11
C GLY A 51 -20.65 8.95 3.84
N PHE A 52 -21.07 9.24 2.60
CA PHE A 52 -22.49 9.45 2.26
C PHE A 52 -23.38 8.19 2.28
N SER A 53 -22.82 7.03 2.64
CA SER A 53 -23.58 5.78 2.81
C SER A 53 -24.67 5.96 3.87
N ALA A 54 -25.79 5.25 3.69
CA ALA A 54 -26.98 5.41 4.54
C ALA A 54 -26.71 4.98 5.99
N GLY A 55 -26.48 5.94 6.90
CA GLY A 55 -26.35 5.71 8.33
C GLY A 55 -25.83 6.93 9.11
N GLU A 56 -26.04 6.92 10.43
CA GLU A 56 -25.37 7.86 11.35
C GLU A 56 -23.91 7.41 11.54
N SER A 57 -22.99 7.96 10.74
CA SER A 57 -21.55 7.77 10.94
C SER A 57 -21.02 8.82 11.94
N THR A 58 -20.27 8.37 12.93
CA THR A 58 -19.55 9.23 13.90
C THR A 58 -18.04 9.20 13.62
N ALA A 59 -17.26 10.03 14.33
CA ALA A 59 -15.80 9.99 14.23
C ALA A 59 -15.21 8.62 14.54
N LEU A 60 -15.87 7.76 15.33
CA LEU A 60 -15.41 6.40 15.62
C LEU A 60 -15.60 5.42 14.46
N SER A 61 -16.54 5.72 13.54
CA SER A 61 -16.79 4.94 12.32
C SER A 61 -15.92 5.36 11.13
N TYR A 62 -14.86 6.14 11.36
CA TYR A 62 -14.03 6.69 10.29
C TYR A 62 -13.40 5.60 9.40
N GLU A 63 -12.98 4.45 9.94
CA GLU A 63 -12.41 3.36 9.13
C GLU A 63 -13.42 2.82 8.11
N GLN A 64 -14.69 2.67 8.50
CA GLN A 64 -15.75 2.26 7.57
C GLN A 64 -15.88 3.29 6.43
N VAL A 65 -15.92 4.58 6.77
CA VAL A 65 -16.01 5.66 5.79
C VAL A 65 -14.81 5.71 4.83
N LEU A 66 -13.62 5.38 5.33
CA LEU A 66 -12.41 5.28 4.51
C LEU A 66 -12.45 4.07 3.57
N ASN A 67 -12.90 2.92 4.06
CA ASN A 67 -13.05 1.71 3.24
C ASN A 67 -14.12 1.90 2.16
N GLU A 68 -15.26 2.50 2.50
CA GLU A 68 -16.29 2.87 1.53
C GLU A 68 -15.75 3.74 0.40
N GLU A 69 -14.85 4.68 0.71
CA GLU A 69 -14.21 5.52 -0.31
C GLU A 69 -13.30 4.71 -1.23
N LEU A 70 -12.50 3.78 -0.69
CA LEU A 70 -11.66 2.90 -1.52
C LEU A 70 -12.51 1.98 -2.41
N VAL A 71 -13.63 1.47 -1.89
CA VAL A 71 -14.60 0.68 -2.68
C VAL A 71 -15.23 1.51 -3.81
N LYS A 72 -15.58 2.78 -3.56
CA LYS A 72 -16.04 3.69 -4.63
C LYS A 72 -14.99 3.88 -5.72
N VAL A 73 -13.72 4.05 -5.33
CA VAL A 73 -12.61 4.19 -6.29
C VAL A 73 -12.46 2.94 -7.14
N TYR A 74 -12.51 1.75 -6.52
CA TYR A 74 -12.49 0.48 -7.24
C TYR A 74 -13.65 0.38 -8.22
N ASN A 75 -14.89 0.59 -7.76
CA ASN A 75 -16.08 0.52 -8.62
C ASN A 75 -16.00 1.50 -9.79
N LEU A 76 -15.53 2.72 -9.55
CA LEU A 76 -15.31 3.72 -10.59
C LEU A 76 -14.30 3.21 -11.63
N LEU A 77 -13.17 2.66 -11.20
CA LEU A 77 -12.15 2.13 -12.11
C LEU A 77 -12.68 0.93 -12.91
N MET A 78 -13.42 0.03 -12.28
CA MET A 78 -14.06 -1.09 -12.98
C MET A 78 -15.12 -0.62 -14.00
N GLU A 79 -15.80 0.50 -13.74
CA GLU A 79 -16.78 1.10 -14.65
C GLU A 79 -16.10 1.75 -15.87
N ILE A 80 -15.04 2.54 -15.65
CA ILE A 80 -14.50 3.44 -16.68
C ILE A 80 -13.26 2.89 -17.40
N ALA A 81 -12.52 1.96 -16.80
CA ALA A 81 -11.29 1.45 -17.39
C ALA A 81 -11.59 0.59 -18.62
N PRO A 82 -10.93 0.83 -19.77
CA PRO A 82 -11.03 -0.03 -20.95
C PRO A 82 -10.58 -1.48 -20.69
N ASP A 83 -9.67 -1.68 -19.75
CA ASP A 83 -9.20 -2.98 -19.29
C ASP A 83 -9.16 -2.99 -17.74
N PRO A 84 -10.25 -3.39 -17.09
CA PRO A 84 -10.31 -3.42 -15.62
C PRO A 84 -9.28 -4.35 -14.98
N LYS A 85 -8.93 -5.46 -15.64
CA LYS A 85 -7.94 -6.43 -15.14
C LYS A 85 -6.55 -5.83 -14.98
N ALA A 86 -6.27 -4.73 -15.68
CA ALA A 86 -5.01 -4.01 -15.51
C ALA A 86 -4.86 -3.37 -14.13
N PHE A 87 -5.92 -3.32 -13.32
CA PHE A 87 -5.87 -2.84 -11.95
C PHE A 87 -5.76 -3.95 -10.90
N ASP A 88 -5.85 -5.22 -11.29
CA ASP A 88 -5.77 -6.36 -10.38
C ASP A 88 -4.48 -6.32 -9.53
N LEU A 89 -3.37 -5.86 -10.13
CA LEU A 89 -2.07 -5.74 -9.45
C LEU A 89 -2.06 -4.78 -8.25
N PHE A 90 -3.03 -3.86 -8.17
CA PHE A 90 -3.11 -2.90 -7.06
C PHE A 90 -4.03 -3.39 -5.94
N PHE A 91 -4.98 -4.28 -6.27
CA PHE A 91 -5.94 -4.85 -5.30
C PHE A 91 -5.49 -6.20 -4.75
N ILE A 92 -4.63 -6.93 -5.45
CA ILE A 92 -4.10 -8.24 -5.03
C ILE A 92 -3.43 -8.21 -3.64
N LYS A 93 -2.88 -7.05 -3.22
CA LYS A 93 -2.33 -6.87 -1.86
C LYS A 93 -3.38 -7.06 -0.77
N ASN A 94 -4.63 -6.68 -1.03
CA ASN A 94 -5.74 -6.82 -0.11
C ASN A 94 -6.18 -8.29 -0.04
N ASP A 95 -6.16 -9.00 -1.17
CA ASP A 95 -6.40 -10.45 -1.20
C ASP A 95 -5.36 -11.20 -0.35
N TYR A 96 -4.06 -10.96 -0.57
CA TYR A 96 -3.00 -11.58 0.24
C TYR A 96 -3.11 -11.22 1.72
N HIS A 97 -3.50 -9.98 2.06
CA HIS A 97 -3.82 -9.60 3.44
C HIS A 97 -4.99 -10.43 4.01
N ASN A 98 -6.07 -10.57 3.25
CA ASN A 98 -7.24 -11.36 3.67
C ASN A 98 -6.86 -12.83 3.88
N PHE A 99 -6.10 -13.45 2.96
CA PHE A 99 -5.58 -14.81 3.15
C PHE A 99 -4.72 -14.94 4.41
N LYS A 100 -3.86 -13.95 4.73
CA LYS A 100 -3.09 -13.93 6.00
C LYS A 100 -4.02 -13.92 7.21
N VAL A 101 -5.08 -13.10 7.18
CA VAL A 101 -6.04 -13.01 8.28
C VAL A 101 -6.74 -14.36 8.49
N PHE A 102 -7.24 -14.99 7.43
CA PHE A 102 -7.90 -16.31 7.51
C PHE A 102 -6.94 -17.42 7.99
N LEU A 103 -5.72 -17.49 7.42
CA LEU A 103 -4.71 -18.47 7.84
C LEU A 103 -4.36 -18.31 9.32
N LYS A 104 -4.10 -17.09 9.78
CA LYS A 104 -3.72 -16.85 11.18
C LYS A 104 -4.86 -17.16 12.14
N ALA A 105 -6.10 -16.82 11.79
CA ALA A 105 -7.27 -17.16 12.59
C ALA A 105 -7.41 -18.69 12.71
N GLU A 106 -7.38 -19.40 11.59
CA GLU A 106 -7.50 -20.86 11.58
C GLU A 106 -6.37 -21.56 12.33
N LEU A 107 -5.11 -21.20 12.06
CA LEU A 107 -3.94 -21.83 12.65
C LEU A 107 -3.78 -21.50 14.14
N SER A 108 -4.40 -20.41 14.61
CA SER A 108 -4.45 -20.04 16.03
C SER A 108 -5.72 -20.51 16.74
N ASN A 109 -6.61 -21.26 16.07
CA ASN A 109 -7.94 -21.66 16.56
C ASN A 109 -8.77 -20.46 17.07
N GLN A 110 -8.74 -19.35 16.34
CA GLN A 110 -9.53 -18.15 16.60
C GLN A 110 -10.55 -17.94 15.49
N GLU A 111 -11.65 -17.26 15.82
CA GLU A 111 -12.58 -16.79 14.82
C GLU A 111 -12.00 -15.58 14.09
N MET A 112 -12.18 -15.56 12.77
CA MET A 112 -11.83 -14.40 11.95
C MET A 112 -12.86 -13.29 12.22
N ALA A 113 -12.37 -12.07 12.50
CA ALA A 113 -13.22 -10.90 12.63
C ALA A 113 -13.20 -10.07 11.34
N GLU A 114 -14.38 -9.82 10.77
CA GLU A 114 -14.56 -9.11 9.49
C GLU A 114 -13.86 -7.74 9.45
N GLN A 115 -13.78 -7.05 10.59
CA GLN A 115 -13.09 -5.76 10.72
C GLN A 115 -11.59 -5.80 10.36
N TYR A 116 -10.97 -6.98 10.31
CA TYR A 116 -9.57 -7.13 9.92
C TYR A 116 -9.38 -7.36 8.43
N LEU A 117 -10.46 -7.54 7.67
CA LEU A 117 -10.39 -7.71 6.23
C LEU A 117 -10.15 -6.36 5.54
N ALA A 118 -9.39 -6.42 4.45
CA ALA A 118 -9.14 -5.32 3.57
C ALA A 118 -10.08 -5.39 2.37
N GLU A 119 -10.76 -4.29 2.12
CA GLU A 119 -11.57 -4.05 0.93
C GLU A 119 -11.09 -2.78 0.23
N PRO A 120 -11.20 -2.68 -1.11
CA PRO A 120 -11.71 -3.70 -2.04
C PRO A 120 -10.68 -4.81 -2.33
N SER A 121 -11.15 -6.02 -2.64
CA SER A 121 -10.34 -7.20 -2.96
C SER A 121 -10.87 -7.91 -4.22
N LEU A 122 -10.03 -8.71 -4.88
CA LEU A 122 -10.43 -9.46 -6.08
C LEU A 122 -11.36 -10.63 -5.74
N PHE A 123 -11.15 -11.24 -4.58
CA PHE A 123 -12.01 -12.26 -4.00
C PHE A 123 -12.84 -11.65 -2.87
N ASN A 124 -14.16 -11.85 -2.90
CA ASN A 124 -15.02 -11.40 -1.81
C ASN A 124 -14.69 -12.20 -0.52
N PRO A 125 -14.64 -11.56 0.67
CA PRO A 125 -14.58 -12.21 1.98
C PRO A 125 -15.34 -13.55 2.12
N ASP A 126 -16.58 -13.62 1.65
CA ASP A 126 -17.42 -14.82 1.74
C ASP A 126 -16.87 -15.97 0.88
N GLN A 127 -16.31 -15.65 -0.29
CA GLN A 127 -15.66 -16.63 -1.16
C GLN A 127 -14.41 -17.18 -0.51
N VAL A 128 -13.59 -16.29 0.08
CA VAL A 128 -12.39 -16.71 0.81
C VAL A 128 -12.77 -17.57 2.01
N ALA A 129 -13.79 -17.18 2.80
CA ALA A 129 -14.28 -17.98 3.91
C ALA A 129 -14.75 -19.38 3.47
N ALA A 130 -15.44 -19.49 2.33
CA ALA A 130 -15.84 -20.77 1.76
C ALA A 130 -14.63 -21.65 1.40
N MET A 131 -13.60 -21.09 0.76
CA MET A 131 -12.36 -21.81 0.41
C MET A 131 -11.69 -22.43 1.64
N PHE A 132 -11.59 -21.68 2.75
CA PHE A 132 -11.00 -22.19 3.99
C PHE A 132 -11.87 -23.28 4.64
N ARG A 133 -13.20 -23.12 4.67
CA ARG A 133 -14.11 -24.14 5.22
C ARG A 133 -14.08 -25.44 4.42
N GLU A 134 -14.06 -25.34 3.10
CA GLU A 134 -14.13 -26.48 2.18
C GLU A 134 -12.74 -27.10 1.91
N ARG A 135 -11.66 -26.43 2.33
CA ARG A 135 -10.27 -26.78 1.99
C ARG A 135 -10.06 -26.91 0.48
N ASP A 136 -10.71 -26.04 -0.29
CA ASP A 136 -10.59 -25.99 -1.74
C ASP A 136 -10.06 -24.62 -2.19
N PHE A 137 -8.81 -24.63 -2.64
CA PHE A 137 -8.10 -23.47 -3.16
C PHE A 137 -7.86 -23.56 -4.68
N SER A 138 -8.50 -24.52 -5.36
CA SER A 138 -8.26 -24.82 -6.78
C SER A 138 -8.66 -23.70 -7.74
N ASN A 139 -9.55 -22.81 -7.28
CA ASN A 139 -10.01 -21.64 -8.04
C ASN A 139 -9.04 -20.44 -7.95
N LEU A 140 -7.99 -20.54 -7.12
CA LEU A 140 -6.97 -19.49 -6.99
C LEU A 140 -5.92 -19.59 -8.09
N PRO A 141 -5.23 -18.48 -8.41
CA PRO A 141 -4.00 -18.52 -9.20
C PRO A 141 -3.00 -19.51 -8.58
N GLN A 142 -2.27 -20.23 -9.43
CA GLN A 142 -1.34 -21.29 -9.01
C GLN A 142 -0.30 -20.79 -7.99
N SER A 143 0.20 -19.57 -8.15
CA SER A 143 1.15 -18.96 -7.22
C SER A 143 0.58 -18.78 -5.82
N MET A 144 -0.66 -18.28 -5.73
CA MET A 144 -1.36 -18.06 -4.47
C MET A 144 -1.72 -19.39 -3.80
N GLN A 145 -2.18 -20.39 -4.55
CA GLN A 145 -2.43 -21.73 -4.04
C GLN A 145 -1.15 -22.33 -3.45
N ALA A 146 -0.04 -22.31 -4.21
CA ALA A 146 1.25 -22.83 -3.75
C ALA A 146 1.75 -22.13 -2.48
N ALA A 147 1.49 -20.83 -2.35
CA ALA A 147 1.87 -20.06 -1.16
C ALA A 147 1.03 -20.45 0.06
N ILE A 148 -0.29 -20.64 -0.11
CA ILE A 148 -1.18 -21.13 0.96
C ILE A 148 -0.77 -22.54 1.42
N ASP A 149 -0.51 -23.45 0.49
CA ASP A 149 -0.04 -24.81 0.80
C ASP A 149 1.30 -24.76 1.57
N ALA A 150 2.24 -23.93 1.12
CA ALA A 150 3.50 -23.71 1.80
C ALA A 150 3.32 -23.16 3.23
N CYS A 151 2.31 -22.32 3.48
CA CYS A 151 1.99 -21.86 4.83
C CYS A 151 1.53 -23.00 5.75
N PHE A 152 0.64 -23.88 5.29
CA PHE A 152 0.21 -25.04 6.07
C PHE A 152 1.39 -25.99 6.37
N ASP A 153 2.23 -26.24 5.37
CA ASP A 153 3.42 -27.07 5.51
C ASP A 153 4.46 -26.47 6.46
N ALA A 154 4.66 -25.15 6.41
CA ALA A 154 5.59 -24.46 7.28
C ALA A 154 5.09 -24.45 8.73
N PHE A 155 3.83 -24.07 8.94
CA PHE A 155 3.25 -23.98 10.27
C PHE A 155 3.13 -25.34 10.95
N SER A 156 2.79 -26.41 10.22
CA SER A 156 2.76 -27.76 10.79
C SER A 156 4.11 -28.26 11.31
N LYS A 157 5.22 -27.71 10.79
CA LYS A 157 6.59 -28.07 11.19
C LYS A 157 7.15 -27.20 12.32
N THR A 158 6.81 -25.91 12.35
CA THR A 158 7.46 -24.93 13.25
C THR A 158 6.53 -24.27 14.25
N ALA A 159 5.21 -24.28 14.01
CA ALA A 159 4.21 -23.50 14.71
C ALA A 159 4.53 -21.99 14.80
N ASP A 160 5.29 -21.45 13.85
CA ASP A 160 5.69 -20.04 13.81
C ASP A 160 4.78 -19.23 12.85
N PRO A 161 3.91 -18.35 13.36
CA PRO A 161 3.04 -17.51 12.53
C PRO A 161 3.80 -16.53 11.63
N GLN A 162 5.06 -16.18 11.95
CA GLN A 162 5.84 -15.24 11.14
C GLN A 162 6.14 -15.82 9.74
N LEU A 163 6.22 -17.15 9.61
CA LEU A 163 6.42 -17.80 8.32
C LEU A 163 5.26 -17.55 7.36
N ILE A 164 4.04 -17.36 7.88
CA ILE A 164 2.85 -17.06 7.07
C ILE A 164 3.03 -15.70 6.39
N ASP A 165 3.48 -14.69 7.14
CA ASP A 165 3.74 -13.36 6.59
C ASP A 165 4.83 -13.41 5.52
N ILE A 166 5.95 -14.11 5.79
CA ILE A 166 7.06 -14.23 4.85
C ILE A 166 6.61 -14.84 3.52
N ILE A 167 5.97 -16.01 3.59
CA ILE A 167 5.57 -16.78 2.41
C ILE A 167 4.57 -15.98 1.57
N LEU A 168 3.55 -15.40 2.21
CA LEU A 168 2.51 -14.66 1.49
C LEU A 168 2.99 -13.30 0.98
N ASP A 169 3.87 -12.60 1.69
CA ASP A 169 4.42 -11.33 1.20
C ASP A 169 5.38 -11.55 0.00
N GLN A 170 6.17 -12.63 0.01
CA GLN A 170 6.98 -13.01 -1.15
C GLN A 170 6.13 -13.37 -2.37
N ALA A 171 5.07 -14.16 -2.16
CA ALA A 171 4.14 -14.53 -3.21
C ALA A 171 3.40 -13.30 -3.79
N LEU A 172 2.92 -12.40 -2.93
CA LEU A 172 2.31 -11.13 -3.32
C LEU A 172 3.20 -10.35 -4.29
N HIS A 173 4.45 -10.12 -3.91
CA HIS A 173 5.32 -9.29 -4.74
C HIS A 173 5.76 -9.99 -6.04
N SER A 174 5.89 -11.32 -6.02
CA SER A 174 6.09 -12.11 -7.24
C SER A 174 4.91 -11.96 -8.22
N ASP A 175 3.68 -12.02 -7.72
CA ASP A 175 2.48 -11.83 -8.53
C ASP A 175 2.36 -10.39 -9.04
N MET A 176 2.64 -9.39 -8.20
CA MET A 176 2.68 -7.98 -8.63
C MET A 176 3.67 -7.76 -9.78
N LEU A 177 4.86 -8.38 -9.72
CA LEU A 177 5.85 -8.33 -10.79
C LEU A 177 5.36 -9.03 -12.06
N ALA A 178 4.73 -10.20 -11.93
CA ALA A 178 4.19 -10.94 -13.07
C ALA A 178 3.09 -10.13 -13.78
N LEU A 179 2.15 -9.56 -13.02
CA LEU A 179 1.08 -8.71 -13.54
C LEU A 179 1.63 -7.44 -14.19
N ALA A 180 2.59 -6.76 -13.56
CA ALA A 180 3.23 -5.58 -14.14
C ALA A 180 3.93 -5.87 -15.48
N LYS A 181 4.62 -7.02 -15.59
CA LYS A 181 5.25 -7.47 -16.84
C LYS A 181 4.22 -7.76 -17.94
N GLN A 182 3.06 -8.31 -17.59
CA GLN A 182 1.98 -8.57 -18.56
C GLN A 182 1.42 -7.28 -19.15
N LEU A 183 1.33 -6.21 -18.35
CA LEU A 183 0.84 -4.90 -18.81
C LEU A 183 1.79 -4.20 -19.78
N LYS A 184 3.07 -4.57 -19.79
CA LYS A 184 4.10 -3.97 -20.67
C LYS A 184 4.13 -2.43 -20.63
N ASN A 185 3.76 -1.86 -19.48
CA ASN A 185 3.74 -0.43 -19.26
C ASN A 185 4.94 -0.04 -18.38
N SER A 186 5.78 0.88 -18.87
CA SER A 186 7.01 1.27 -18.19
C SER A 186 6.76 2.03 -16.89
N PHE A 187 5.69 2.84 -16.83
CA PHE A 187 5.31 3.55 -15.62
C PHE A 187 4.85 2.59 -14.52
N VAL A 188 3.94 1.66 -14.84
CA VAL A 188 3.50 0.64 -13.87
C VAL A 188 4.67 -0.23 -13.42
N SER A 189 5.54 -0.63 -14.34
CA SER A 189 6.75 -1.41 -14.01
C SER A 189 7.68 -0.64 -13.07
N GLN A 190 7.85 0.67 -13.29
CA GLN A 190 8.65 1.53 -12.41
C GLN A 190 8.03 1.63 -11.01
N ILE A 191 6.72 1.81 -10.90
CA ILE A 191 6.02 1.86 -9.60
C ILE A 191 6.21 0.56 -8.82
N VAL A 192 6.04 -0.59 -9.48
CA VAL A 192 6.24 -1.89 -8.82
C VAL A 192 7.70 -2.09 -8.41
N SER A 193 8.65 -1.84 -9.30
CA SER A 193 10.09 -1.96 -8.99
C SER A 193 10.50 -1.06 -7.82
N SER A 194 10.05 0.20 -7.81
CA SER A 194 10.32 1.12 -6.71
C SER A 194 9.65 0.71 -5.41
N THR A 195 8.44 0.16 -5.47
CA THR A 195 7.76 -0.38 -4.28
C THR A 195 8.58 -1.53 -3.67
N LEU A 196 9.07 -2.45 -4.50
CA LEU A 196 9.89 -3.57 -4.03
C LEU A 196 11.21 -3.11 -3.42
N ASP A 197 11.92 -2.18 -4.07
CA ASP A 197 13.16 -1.62 -3.54
C ASP A 197 12.98 -0.99 -2.16
N LEU A 198 11.90 -0.20 -1.99
CA LEU A 198 11.56 0.45 -0.73
C LEU A 198 11.10 -0.55 0.35
N VAL A 199 10.43 -1.64 -0.03
CA VAL A 199 10.08 -2.73 0.91
C VAL A 199 11.34 -3.44 1.38
N ASN A 200 12.24 -3.87 0.49
CA ASN A 200 13.50 -4.49 0.88
C ASN A 200 14.34 -3.56 1.76
N LEU A 201 14.39 -2.26 1.45
CA LEU A 201 15.09 -1.29 2.28
C LEU A 201 14.47 -1.17 3.69
N LYS A 202 13.14 -1.19 3.82
CA LYS A 202 12.45 -1.28 5.13
C LYS A 202 12.87 -2.54 5.89
N ILE A 203 12.96 -3.68 5.22
CA ILE A 203 13.35 -4.95 5.83
C ILE A 203 14.80 -4.89 6.32
N VAL A 204 15.74 -4.36 5.52
CA VAL A 204 17.15 -4.18 5.93
C VAL A 204 17.25 -3.28 7.16
N LEU A 205 16.61 -2.11 7.14
CA LEU A 205 16.64 -1.18 8.27
C LEU A 205 16.07 -1.81 9.54
N ARG A 206 14.91 -2.47 9.45
CA ARG A 206 14.29 -3.15 10.60
C ARG A 206 15.19 -4.25 11.15
N THR A 207 15.77 -5.08 10.27
CA THR A 207 16.70 -6.15 10.65
C THR A 207 17.91 -5.59 11.40
N LYS A 208 18.52 -4.51 10.91
CA LYS A 208 19.65 -3.85 11.57
C LYS A 208 19.26 -3.32 12.96
N LEU A 209 18.06 -2.74 13.11
CA LEU A 209 17.58 -2.24 14.41
C LEU A 209 17.36 -3.33 15.46
N ILE A 210 16.91 -4.51 15.04
CA ILE A 210 16.74 -5.66 15.94
C ILE A 210 18.02 -6.50 16.07
N ASN A 211 19.15 -6.03 15.52
CA ASN A 211 20.47 -6.66 15.55
C ASN A 211 20.46 -8.12 15.05
N GLN A 212 19.71 -8.39 13.98
CA GLN A 212 19.69 -9.69 13.31
C GLN A 212 20.69 -9.72 12.14
N ASP A 213 21.04 -10.94 11.69
CA ASP A 213 22.08 -11.17 10.69
C ASP A 213 21.52 -11.35 9.26
N TRP A 214 22.42 -11.71 8.34
CA TRP A 214 22.08 -11.97 6.95
C TRP A 214 21.12 -13.16 6.78
N GLU A 215 21.29 -14.23 7.56
CA GLU A 215 20.44 -15.42 7.47
C GLU A 215 18.99 -15.08 7.82
N PHE A 216 18.80 -14.22 8.84
CA PHE A 216 17.49 -13.66 9.13
C PHE A 216 16.98 -12.80 7.96
N LEU A 217 17.76 -11.81 7.50
CA LEU A 217 17.36 -10.86 6.45
C LEU A 217 16.94 -11.56 5.14
N GLU A 218 17.76 -12.51 4.68
CA GLU A 218 17.63 -13.17 3.37
C GLU A 218 16.27 -13.83 3.20
N ARG A 219 15.70 -14.36 4.28
CA ARG A 219 14.40 -15.02 4.30
C ARG A 219 13.24 -14.06 3.99
N PHE A 220 13.40 -12.77 4.27
CA PHE A 220 12.36 -11.75 4.04
C PHE A 220 12.58 -10.97 2.74
N LEU A 221 13.77 -11.03 2.15
CA LEU A 221 14.05 -10.28 0.94
C LEU A 221 13.15 -10.74 -0.22
N ILE A 222 12.64 -9.75 -0.93
CA ILE A 222 11.75 -9.94 -2.06
C ILE A 222 12.57 -9.83 -3.35
N PRO A 223 12.58 -10.85 -4.21
CA PRO A 223 13.31 -10.81 -5.47
C PRO A 223 12.63 -9.91 -6.51
N GLY A 224 13.40 -9.45 -7.50
CA GLY A 224 12.89 -8.79 -8.70
C GLY A 224 12.79 -7.25 -8.64
N GLY A 225 13.31 -6.64 -7.56
CA GLY A 225 13.62 -5.20 -7.54
C GLY A 225 14.88 -4.85 -8.34
N SER A 226 15.33 -3.60 -8.20
CA SER A 226 16.50 -3.05 -8.90
C SER A 226 17.83 -3.56 -8.34
N PHE A 227 17.84 -4.04 -7.09
CA PHE A 227 19.04 -4.50 -6.40
C PHE A 227 18.96 -5.99 -6.08
N GLY A 228 20.10 -6.68 -6.21
CA GLY A 228 20.22 -8.11 -5.86
C GLY A 228 20.58 -8.33 -4.40
N SER A 229 20.44 -9.58 -3.92
CA SER A 229 20.69 -9.97 -2.53
C SER A 229 22.07 -9.52 -2.01
N LYS A 230 23.14 -9.64 -2.82
CA LYS A 230 24.49 -9.21 -2.43
C LYS A 230 24.59 -7.72 -2.08
N PHE A 231 23.79 -6.88 -2.74
CA PHE A 231 23.76 -5.45 -2.44
C PHE A 231 23.15 -5.20 -1.06
N TYR A 232 22.03 -5.87 -0.75
CA TYR A 232 21.40 -5.77 0.58
C TYR A 232 22.26 -6.39 1.68
N GLN A 233 23.03 -7.44 1.37
CA GLN A 233 24.00 -8.02 2.29
C GLN A 233 25.07 -7.00 2.68
N GLY A 234 25.70 -6.37 1.68
CA GLY A 234 26.68 -5.32 1.93
C GLY A 234 26.06 -4.13 2.68
N LEU A 235 24.82 -3.77 2.36
CA LEU A 235 24.10 -2.68 3.05
C LEU A 235 23.85 -2.97 4.54
N LEU A 236 23.59 -4.23 4.92
CA LEU A 236 23.38 -4.62 6.32
C LEU A 236 24.65 -4.41 7.17
N GLU A 237 25.83 -4.60 6.56
CA GLU A 237 27.14 -4.41 7.21
C GLU A 237 27.50 -2.93 7.42
N LEU A 238 26.88 -2.01 6.68
CA LEU A 238 27.12 -0.57 6.78
C LEU A 238 26.41 0.05 7.98
N GLU A 239 26.98 1.13 8.52
CA GLU A 239 26.31 1.99 9.49
C GLU A 239 25.27 2.89 8.82
N PHE A 240 24.26 3.36 9.57
CA PHE A 240 23.12 4.10 9.00
C PHE A 240 23.55 5.36 8.23
N ASP A 241 24.60 6.05 8.66
CA ASP A 241 25.14 7.24 7.99
C ASP A 241 25.81 6.92 6.64
N GLN A 242 26.17 5.66 6.41
CA GLN A 242 26.77 5.17 5.16
C GLN A 242 25.71 4.68 4.15
N PHE A 243 24.43 4.62 4.53
CA PHE A 243 23.35 4.21 3.61
C PHE A 243 23.19 5.18 2.43
N PRO A 244 23.10 6.52 2.61
CA PRO A 244 22.93 7.42 1.49
C PRO A 244 24.08 7.34 0.45
N PRO A 245 25.37 7.32 0.85
CA PRO A 245 26.48 7.09 -0.08
C PRO A 245 26.38 5.76 -0.86
N ALA A 246 25.92 4.67 -0.23
CA ALA A 246 25.73 3.39 -0.93
C ALA A 246 24.68 3.44 -2.06
N TYR A 247 23.83 4.47 -2.05
CA TYR A 247 22.78 4.72 -3.04
C TYR A 247 23.03 5.98 -3.88
N GLU A 248 24.25 6.54 -3.87
CA GLU A 248 24.60 7.82 -4.52
C GLU A 248 24.15 7.91 -5.99
N GLU A 249 24.40 6.85 -6.76
CA GLU A 249 24.05 6.77 -8.19
C GLU A 249 22.59 6.38 -8.45
N THR A 250 21.74 6.39 -7.42
CA THR A 250 20.36 5.94 -7.51
C THR A 250 19.37 7.05 -7.15
N PRO A 251 18.11 6.97 -7.61
CA PRO A 251 17.07 7.91 -7.21
C PRO A 251 16.76 7.94 -5.71
N TYR A 252 17.26 6.96 -4.93
CA TYR A 252 16.98 6.82 -3.50
C TYR A 252 17.93 7.62 -2.60
N HIS A 253 19.03 8.17 -3.14
CA HIS A 253 20.05 8.88 -2.35
C HIS A 253 19.45 9.95 -1.43
N GLN A 254 18.67 10.88 -2.01
CA GLN A 254 18.09 11.99 -1.27
C GLN A 254 17.07 11.50 -0.21
N LEU A 255 16.21 10.54 -0.58
CA LEU A 255 15.27 9.91 0.36
C LEU A 255 16.01 9.33 1.56
N LEU A 256 17.11 8.62 1.33
CA LEU A 256 17.90 8.00 2.39
C LEU A 256 18.61 9.05 3.25
N ALA A 257 19.21 10.08 2.63
CA ALA A 257 19.85 11.16 3.36
C ALA A 257 18.88 11.84 4.33
N ASP A 258 17.67 12.16 3.87
CA ASP A 258 16.62 12.77 4.70
C ASP A 258 16.11 11.82 5.78
N SER A 259 15.98 10.54 5.45
CA SER A 259 15.50 9.51 6.36
C SER A 259 16.48 9.25 7.49
N MET A 260 17.79 9.17 7.20
CA MET A 260 18.81 8.93 8.23
C MET A 260 18.96 10.14 9.15
N ARG A 261 18.81 11.37 8.63
CA ARG A 261 18.72 12.58 9.47
C ARG A 261 17.53 12.53 10.44
N LYS A 262 16.33 12.19 9.94
CA LYS A 262 15.13 12.05 10.78
C LYS A 262 15.24 10.91 11.79
N PHE A 263 15.82 9.78 11.37
CA PHE A 263 16.04 8.63 12.22
C PHE A 263 16.97 8.99 13.39
N LYS A 264 18.08 9.68 13.13
CA LYS A 264 19.02 10.13 14.18
C LYS A 264 18.37 11.05 15.21
N ALA A 265 17.39 11.86 14.81
CA ALA A 265 16.69 12.78 15.71
C ALA A 265 15.60 12.09 16.56
N SER A 266 14.91 11.09 16.01
CA SER A 266 13.71 10.50 16.61
C SER A 266 13.86 9.05 17.10
N ASN A 267 14.95 8.39 16.72
CA ASN A 267 15.16 6.94 16.86
C ASN A 267 13.98 6.09 16.32
N SER A 268 13.28 6.60 15.31
CA SER A 268 12.06 6.01 14.76
C SER A 268 12.12 5.94 13.24
N LEU A 269 11.68 4.80 12.68
CA LEU A 269 11.54 4.63 11.23
C LEU A 269 10.29 5.31 10.66
N ALA A 270 9.43 5.92 11.48
CA ALA A 270 8.21 6.58 11.00
C ALA A 270 8.50 7.66 9.93
N GLY A 271 9.59 8.42 10.12
CA GLY A 271 10.02 9.43 9.15
C GLY A 271 10.49 8.82 7.82
N PHE A 272 11.17 7.67 7.87
CA PHE A 272 11.58 6.93 6.68
C PHE A 272 10.35 6.38 5.92
N GLU A 273 9.40 5.75 6.61
CA GLU A 273 8.18 5.23 5.98
C GLU A 273 7.36 6.33 5.30
N MET A 274 7.25 7.50 5.93
CA MET A 274 6.64 8.68 5.33
C MET A 274 7.38 9.13 4.06
N LEU A 275 8.72 9.17 4.09
CA LEU A 275 9.53 9.57 2.93
C LEU A 275 9.46 8.54 1.78
N CYS A 276 9.33 7.25 2.06
CA CYS A 276 9.04 6.23 1.04
C CYS A 276 7.72 6.51 0.32
N ASP A 277 6.66 6.77 1.07
CA ASP A 277 5.36 7.10 0.50
C ASP A 277 5.43 8.41 -0.34
N ASN A 278 6.15 9.42 0.15
CA ASN A 278 6.34 10.70 -0.56
C ASN A 278 7.12 10.53 -1.86
N TYR A 279 8.16 9.69 -1.87
CA TYR A 279 8.90 9.38 -3.09
C TYR A 279 8.00 8.74 -4.16
N LEU A 280 7.15 7.78 -3.76
CA LEU A 280 6.18 7.19 -4.68
C LEU A 280 5.20 8.25 -5.19
N MET A 281 4.68 9.11 -4.31
CA MET A 281 3.81 10.23 -4.70
C MET A 281 4.50 11.17 -5.71
N ASP A 282 5.78 11.48 -5.54
CA ASP A 282 6.53 12.29 -6.49
C ASP A 282 6.70 11.61 -7.85
N LEU A 283 6.81 10.28 -7.90
CA LEU A 283 6.74 9.54 -9.16
C LEU A 283 5.36 9.66 -9.82
N LEU A 284 4.27 9.55 -9.05
CA LEU A 284 2.91 9.71 -9.56
C LEU A 284 2.66 11.13 -10.11
N LYS A 285 3.20 12.15 -9.45
CA LYS A 285 3.08 13.55 -9.90
C LYS A 285 3.74 13.81 -11.25
N LYS A 286 4.75 13.03 -11.65
CA LYS A 286 5.40 13.17 -12.98
C LYS A 286 4.44 12.84 -14.12
N THR A 287 3.46 11.96 -13.90
CA THR A 287 2.43 11.61 -14.89
C THR A 287 1.16 12.46 -14.77
N LYS A 288 1.18 13.51 -13.92
CA LYS A 288 0.03 14.42 -13.76
C LYS A 288 -0.39 15.08 -15.08
N PHE A 289 0.51 15.27 -16.04
CA PHE A 289 0.17 15.83 -17.35
C PHE A 289 -0.03 14.79 -18.46
N ALA A 290 -0.01 13.49 -18.13
CA ALA A 290 -0.38 12.46 -19.09
C ALA A 290 -1.87 12.61 -19.45
N ILE A 291 -2.14 12.73 -20.74
CA ILE A 291 -3.48 12.93 -21.32
C ILE A 291 -4.05 11.65 -21.94
N PHE A 292 -3.24 10.61 -22.08
CA PHE A 292 -3.62 9.31 -22.60
C PHE A 292 -2.99 8.20 -21.75
N GLY A 293 -3.53 6.99 -21.90
CA GLY A 293 -3.00 5.79 -21.24
C GLY A 293 -3.60 5.48 -19.87
N ILE A 294 -3.04 4.46 -19.24
CA ILE A 294 -3.47 3.94 -17.93
C ILE A 294 -2.91 4.78 -16.76
N GLU A 295 -1.87 5.55 -17.03
CA GLU A 295 -1.08 6.31 -16.05
C GLU A 295 -1.94 7.26 -15.21
N PRO A 296 -2.87 8.07 -15.77
CA PRO A 296 -3.71 8.94 -14.95
C PRO A 296 -4.64 8.18 -14.00
N LEU A 297 -5.15 7.01 -14.42
CA LEU A 297 -6.03 6.18 -13.60
C LEU A 297 -5.25 5.53 -12.44
N VAL A 298 -4.05 5.00 -12.73
CA VAL A 298 -3.13 4.43 -11.73
C VAL A 298 -2.69 5.49 -10.73
N THR A 299 -2.32 6.67 -11.23
CA THR A 299 -1.94 7.82 -10.40
C THR A 299 -3.09 8.23 -9.49
N TYR A 300 -4.31 8.32 -10.00
CA TYR A 300 -5.48 8.63 -9.18
C TYR A 300 -5.71 7.57 -8.08
N LEU A 301 -5.68 6.28 -8.44
CA LEU A 301 -5.84 5.18 -7.49
C LEU A 301 -4.84 5.28 -6.33
N LEU A 302 -3.55 5.29 -6.65
CA LEU A 302 -2.49 5.28 -5.64
C LEU A 302 -2.44 6.58 -4.83
N ALA A 303 -2.76 7.72 -5.46
CA ALA A 303 -2.87 8.98 -4.77
C ALA A 303 -4.04 8.99 -3.77
N LYS A 304 -5.17 8.38 -4.14
CA LYS A 304 -6.35 8.28 -3.28
C LYS A 304 -6.14 7.32 -2.11
N GLU A 305 -5.39 6.24 -2.30
CA GLU A 305 -4.92 5.39 -1.19
C GLU A 305 -4.06 6.16 -0.19
N LEU A 306 -3.16 7.02 -0.67
CA LEU A 306 -2.32 7.85 0.20
C LEU A 306 -3.13 8.93 0.93
N GLU A 307 -4.10 9.54 0.25
CA GLU A 307 -5.07 10.45 0.85
C GLU A 307 -5.83 9.79 1.99
N VAL A 308 -6.37 8.58 1.76
CA VAL A 308 -7.05 7.78 2.80
C VAL A 308 -6.10 7.48 3.97
N LYS A 309 -4.84 7.16 3.70
CA LYS A 309 -3.82 6.95 4.74
C LYS A 309 -3.58 8.22 5.58
N ASN A 310 -3.50 9.39 4.94
CA ASN A 310 -3.36 10.67 5.64
C ASN A 310 -4.59 10.95 6.53
N VAL A 311 -5.80 10.75 6.01
CA VAL A 311 -7.02 10.91 6.81
C VAL A 311 -7.02 9.97 8.01
N ARG A 312 -6.66 8.69 7.82
CA ARG A 312 -6.51 7.73 8.92
C ARG A 312 -5.56 8.22 10.00
N ILE A 313 -4.39 8.74 9.62
CA ILE A 313 -3.40 9.28 10.57
C ILE A 313 -3.99 10.44 11.38
N ILE A 314 -4.71 11.36 10.72
CA ILE A 314 -5.34 12.50 11.39
C ILE A 314 -6.43 12.02 12.35
N MET A 315 -7.33 11.13 11.90
CA MET A 315 -8.42 10.62 12.72
C MET A 315 -7.91 9.85 13.93
N VAL A 316 -6.95 8.94 13.77
CA VAL A 316 -6.28 8.25 14.88
C VAL A 316 -5.64 9.25 15.83
N GLY A 317 -4.92 10.23 15.30
CA GLY A 317 -4.29 11.28 16.11
C GLY A 317 -5.29 12.09 16.92
N LYS A 318 -6.41 12.49 16.31
CA LYS A 318 -7.48 13.27 16.95
C LYS A 318 -8.24 12.48 18.00
N ILE A 319 -8.59 11.22 17.70
CA ILE A 319 -9.27 10.33 18.65
C ILE A 319 -8.39 10.11 19.90
N ASN A 320 -7.07 9.96 19.70
CA ASN A 320 -6.10 9.77 20.78
C ASN A 320 -5.54 11.08 21.35
N GLN A 321 -6.10 12.25 20.97
CA GLN A 321 -5.72 13.57 21.46
C GLN A 321 -4.21 13.87 21.34
N LEU A 322 -3.59 13.39 20.26
CA LEU A 322 -2.20 13.68 19.95
C LEU A 322 -2.02 15.16 19.61
N ALA A 323 -0.86 15.72 19.95
CA ALA A 323 -0.50 17.08 19.61
C ALA A 323 -0.45 17.28 18.09
N GLN A 324 -0.86 18.46 17.62
CA GLN A 324 -1.04 18.74 16.19
C GLN A 324 0.26 18.62 15.39
N ASP A 325 1.38 19.05 15.97
CA ASP A 325 2.73 18.90 15.43
C ASP A 325 3.11 17.42 15.23
N VAL A 326 2.81 16.56 16.20
CA VAL A 326 3.05 15.10 16.10
C VAL A 326 2.25 14.46 14.96
N ILE A 327 1.00 14.89 14.75
CA ILE A 327 0.19 14.42 13.61
C ILE A 327 0.80 14.92 12.30
N ARG A 328 1.15 16.21 12.23
CA ARG A 328 1.69 16.87 11.04
C ARG A 328 3.02 16.27 10.59
N GLU A 329 3.89 15.91 11.51
CA GLU A 329 5.19 15.26 11.23
C GLU A 329 5.07 13.88 10.56
N ARG A 330 3.90 13.24 10.66
CA ARG A 330 3.62 11.93 10.06
C ARG A 330 2.82 12.01 8.77
N LEU A 331 2.36 13.19 8.36
CA LEU A 331 1.60 13.34 7.14
C LEU A 331 2.48 13.18 5.91
N ARG A 332 1.93 12.48 4.92
CA ARG A 332 2.53 12.33 3.60
C ARG A 332 2.08 13.47 2.70
N GLU A 333 2.87 13.72 1.66
CA GLU A 333 2.56 14.74 0.64
C GLU A 333 1.26 14.42 -0.09
N THR A 334 0.45 15.44 -0.35
CA THR A 334 -0.81 15.31 -1.11
C THR A 334 -0.55 15.31 -2.60
N TYR A 335 -1.48 14.75 -3.37
CA TYR A 335 -1.43 14.78 -4.83
C TYR A 335 -1.85 16.12 -5.43
N VAL A 336 -2.90 16.72 -4.85
CA VAL A 336 -3.48 18.01 -5.26
C VAL A 336 -2.97 19.17 -4.42
#